data_AF-A0A4R9QI88-F1
#
_entry.id   AF-A0A4R9QI88-F1
#
_cell.length_a   1.000
_cell.length_b   1.000
_cell.length_c   1.000
_cell.angle_alpha   90.00
_cell.angle_beta   90.00
_cell.angle_gamma   90.00
#
_symmetry.space_group_name_H-M   'P 1'
#
loop_
_entity.id
_entity.type
_entity.pdbx_description
1 polymer ?
#
loop_
_entity_poly.entity_id
_entity_poly.type
_entity_poly.pdbx_seq_one_letter_code
_entity_poly.pdbx_strand_id
1 'polypeptide(L)'
;MDDENERAARAKKGSPFLNTAQAAFYIGLSQRTLEKMRLKGGGPKFRKHGRYVRYHIDELDEWSKGHPQDATSEHGSAPSDEGGQS
;
A
#
# COMPACT_ATOMS: atom_id res chain seq x y z
N MET A 1 -11.37 -12.32 -4.39
CA MET A 1 -11.82 -11.43 -3.28
C MET A 1 -10.99 -10.15 -3.41
N ASP A 2 -11.34 -9.30 -4.38
CA ASP A 2 -10.42 -8.31 -4.97
C ASP A 2 -11.01 -6.88 -4.99
N ASP A 3 -12.05 -6.62 -4.19
CA ASP A 3 -12.91 -5.44 -4.33
C ASP A 3 -12.54 -4.21 -3.48
N GLU A 4 -11.31 -4.16 -2.94
CA GLU A 4 -10.80 -2.98 -2.19
C GLU A 4 -9.83 -2.14 -3.05
N ASN A 5 -9.00 -2.80 -3.87
CA ASN A 5 -8.06 -2.13 -4.75
C ASN A 5 -8.79 -1.41 -5.91
N GLU A 6 -9.77 -2.08 -6.51
CA GLU A 6 -10.58 -1.51 -7.60
C GLU A 6 -11.46 -0.34 -7.12
N ARG A 7 -12.06 -0.49 -5.94
CA ARG A 7 -12.89 0.55 -5.31
C ARG A 7 -12.07 1.82 -5.04
N ALA A 8 -10.80 1.67 -4.67
CA ALA A 8 -9.87 2.78 -4.46
C ALA A 8 -9.33 3.37 -5.76
N ALA A 9 -9.09 2.56 -6.81
CA ALA A 9 -8.68 3.06 -8.12
C ALA A 9 -9.72 4.03 -8.71
N ARG A 10 -11.01 3.75 -8.50
CA ARG A 10 -12.12 4.61 -8.94
C ARG A 10 -12.16 5.98 -8.22
N ALA A 11 -11.56 6.11 -7.04
CA ALA A 11 -11.46 7.37 -6.28
C ALA A 11 -10.23 8.23 -6.67
N LYS A 12 -9.33 7.73 -7.53
CA LYS A 12 -7.99 8.29 -7.78
C LYS A 12 -7.94 9.47 -8.77
N LYS A 13 -9.06 10.06 -9.21
CA LYS A 13 -9.02 11.17 -10.18
C LYS A 13 -8.68 12.55 -9.57
N GLY A 14 -7.95 12.60 -8.45
CA GLY A 14 -7.49 13.89 -7.89
C GLY A 14 -6.96 13.93 -6.46
N SER A 15 -6.78 12.80 -5.76
CA SER A 15 -6.30 12.81 -4.38
C SER A 15 -4.97 12.05 -4.21
N PRO A 16 -3.93 12.66 -3.63
CA PRO A 16 -2.60 12.07 -3.41
C PRO A 16 -2.57 11.04 -2.26
N PHE A 17 -3.73 10.49 -1.90
CA PHE A 17 -3.91 9.60 -0.77
C PHE A 17 -4.22 8.17 -1.24
N LEU A 18 -3.35 7.23 -0.88
CA LEU A 18 -3.45 5.81 -1.17
C LEU A 18 -4.00 5.05 0.04
N ASN A 19 -4.79 3.99 -0.17
CA ASN A 19 -5.15 3.07 0.92
C ASN A 19 -3.97 2.14 1.27
N THR A 20 -4.12 1.25 2.26
CA THR A 20 -3.06 0.30 2.62
C THR A 20 -2.64 -0.59 1.46
N ALA A 21 -3.59 -1.08 0.64
CA ALA A 21 -3.31 -1.91 -0.53
C ALA A 21 -2.47 -1.19 -1.59
N GLN A 22 -2.89 0.01 -1.97
CA GLN A 22 -2.21 0.85 -2.95
C GLN A 22 -0.86 1.33 -2.42
N ALA A 23 -0.76 1.67 -1.14
CA ALA A 23 0.50 2.06 -0.52
C ALA A 23 1.50 0.90 -0.54
N ALA A 24 1.03 -0.32 -0.22
CA ALA A 24 1.83 -1.54 -0.29
C ALA A 24 2.34 -1.75 -1.72
N PHE A 25 1.44 -1.70 -2.70
CA PHE A 25 1.78 -1.83 -4.12
C PHE A 25 2.76 -0.73 -4.59
N TYR A 26 2.59 0.51 -4.14
CA TYR A 26 3.43 1.64 -4.52
C TYR A 26 4.88 1.49 -4.09
N ILE A 27 5.12 0.95 -2.89
CA ILE A 27 6.47 0.73 -2.34
C ILE A 27 6.98 -0.71 -2.59
N GLY A 28 6.21 -1.56 -3.27
CA GLY A 28 6.56 -2.96 -3.55
C GLY A 28 6.47 -3.90 -2.35
N LEU A 29 5.66 -3.58 -1.33
CA LEU A 29 5.43 -4.41 -0.15
C LEU A 29 4.05 -5.07 -0.17
N SER A 30 3.89 -6.09 0.67
CA SER A 30 2.59 -6.71 0.96
C SER A 30 1.81 -5.90 2.00
N GLN A 31 0.48 -5.88 1.88
CA GLN A 31 -0.41 -5.23 2.86
C GLN A 31 -0.13 -5.71 4.30
N ARG A 32 0.07 -7.02 4.46
CA ARG A 32 0.41 -7.63 5.74
C ARG A 32 1.73 -7.13 6.31
N THR A 33 2.71 -6.83 5.46
CA THR A 33 3.98 -6.23 5.87
C THR A 33 3.74 -4.82 6.42
N LEU A 34 2.93 -4.01 5.73
CA LEU A 34 2.53 -2.69 6.23
C LEU A 34 1.76 -2.78 7.55
N GLU A 35 0.84 -3.73 7.70
CA GLU A 35 0.12 -3.95 8.96
C GLU A 35 1.07 -4.35 10.10
N LYS A 36 2.03 -5.25 9.83
CA LYS A 36 3.06 -5.67 10.78
C LYS A 36 3.96 -4.51 11.18
N MET A 37 4.35 -3.68 10.22
CA MET A 37 5.14 -2.46 10.43
C MET A 37 4.41 -1.46 11.33
N ARG A 38 3.09 -1.32 11.17
CA ARG A 38 2.26 -0.46 12.04
C ARG A 38 2.19 -0.97 13.47
N LEU A 39 2.09 -2.29 13.65
CA LEU A 39 2.10 -2.91 14.98
C LEU A 39 3.47 -2.76 15.66
N LYS A 40 4.56 -2.91 14.90
CA LYS A 40 5.93 -2.78 15.39
C LYS A 40 6.36 -1.32 15.60
N GLY A 41 5.60 -0.35 15.08
CA GLY A 41 5.89 1.07 15.18
C GLY A 41 6.94 1.59 14.18
N GLY A 42 7.22 0.86 13.10
CA GLY A 42 8.21 1.22 12.09
C GLY A 42 7.65 1.05 10.69
N GLY A 43 7.12 2.12 10.10
CA GLY A 43 6.53 2.14 8.75
C GLY A 43 6.18 3.56 8.31
N PRO A 44 5.71 3.74 7.07
CA PRO A 44 5.41 5.07 6.53
C PRO A 44 4.26 5.73 7.28
N LYS A 45 4.32 7.06 7.36
CA LYS A 45 3.31 7.86 8.05
C LYS A 45 1.95 7.65 7.40
N PHE A 46 0.99 7.28 8.24
CA PHE A 46 -0.40 7.10 7.84
C PHE A 46 -1.28 8.17 8.45
N ARG A 47 -2.30 8.59 7.72
CA ARG A 47 -3.36 9.48 8.18
C ARG A 47 -4.66 8.71 8.34
N LYS A 48 -5.33 8.89 9.49
CA LYS A 48 -6.68 8.35 9.72
C LYS A 48 -7.71 9.33 9.16
N HIS A 49 -8.42 8.95 8.12
CA HIS A 49 -9.62 9.62 7.62
C HIS A 49 -10.85 8.88 8.19
N GLY A 50 -11.18 9.18 9.44
CA GLY A 50 -12.23 8.47 10.19
C GLY A 50 -11.90 6.99 10.37
N ARG A 51 -12.73 6.09 9.81
CA ARG A 51 -12.48 4.64 9.83
C ARG A 51 -11.39 4.18 8.86
N TYR A 52 -11.02 5.01 7.89
CA TYR A 52 -10.10 4.64 6.83
C TYR A 52 -8.69 5.11 7.14
N VAL A 53 -7.73 4.28 6.77
CA VAL A 53 -6.32 4.63 6.81
C VAL A 53 -5.88 4.96 5.41
N ARG A 54 -5.25 6.13 5.24
CA ARG A 54 -4.61 6.50 3.99
C ARG A 54 -3.17 6.96 4.19
N TYR A 55 -2.37 6.72 3.17
CA TYR A 55 -0.97 7.09 3.06
C TYR A 55 -0.85 8.18 2.01
N HIS A 56 -0.02 9.18 2.27
CA HIS A 56 0.30 10.16 1.24
C HIS A 56 1.43 9.62 0.36
N ILE A 57 1.39 9.92 -0.94
CA ILE A 57 2.45 9.49 -1.86
C ILE A 57 3.81 10.05 -1.42
N ASP A 58 3.88 11.35 -1.06
CA ASP A 58 5.14 11.95 -0.59
C ASP A 58 5.68 11.30 0.70
N GLU A 59 4.80 10.91 1.63
CA GLU A 59 5.24 10.27 2.88
C GLU A 59 5.74 8.84 2.64
N LEU A 60 5.18 8.15 1.64
CA LEU A 60 5.66 6.83 1.21
C LEU A 60 7.02 6.94 0.53
N ASP A 61 7.18 7.94 -0.32
CA ASP A 61 8.43 8.23 -1.04
C ASP A 61 9.54 8.68 -0.08
N GLU A 62 9.25 9.60 0.84
CA GLU A 62 10.19 10.07 1.87
C GLU A 62 10.60 8.92 2.80
N TRP A 63 9.65 8.07 3.21
CA TRP A 63 9.96 6.88 3.99
C TRP A 63 10.83 5.90 3.21
N SER A 64 10.52 5.64 1.93
CA SER A 64 11.30 4.74 1.08
C SER A 64 12.73 5.25 0.88
N LYS A 65 12.89 6.56 0.66
CA LYS A 65 14.21 7.23 0.53
C LYS A 65 15.02 7.20 1.83
N GLY A 66 14.35 7.33 2.98
CA GLY A 66 14.99 7.33 4.29
C GLY A 66 15.28 5.95 4.89
N HIS A 67 14.78 4.86 4.28
CA HIS A 67 14.89 3.50 4.82
C HIS A 67 15.42 2.46 3.79
N PRO A 68 16.66 2.61 3.28
CA PRO A 68 17.20 1.73 2.23
C PRO A 68 17.64 0.33 2.69
N GLN A 69 17.49 -0.09 3.96
CA GLN A 69 18.13 -1.32 4.45
C GLN A 69 17.24 -2.45 4.99
N ASP A 70 15.95 -2.25 5.30
CA ASP A 70 15.14 -3.30 5.96
C ASP A 70 13.98 -3.86 5.10
N ALA A 71 13.74 -3.29 3.91
CA ALA A 71 12.61 -3.67 3.06
C ALA A 71 12.89 -4.89 2.14
N THR A 72 14.05 -5.55 2.27
CA THR A 72 14.27 -6.87 1.67
C THR A 72 13.68 -7.92 2.62
N SER A 73 12.41 -8.18 2.49
CA SER A 73 11.84 -9.43 2.97
C SER A 73 10.91 -9.90 1.87
N GLU A 74 11.58 -10.55 0.93
CA GLU A 74 11.10 -11.68 0.14
C GLU A 74 9.75 -12.17 0.62
N HIS A 75 8.74 -12.16 -0.23
CA HIS A 75 7.79 -13.26 -0.40
C HIS A 75 7.03 -12.95 -1.70
N GLY A 76 7.37 -13.71 -2.74
CA GLY A 76 6.83 -13.56 -4.09
C GLY A 76 5.31 -13.58 -4.10
N SER A 77 4.73 -12.71 -4.93
CA SER A 77 3.40 -12.93 -5.47
C SER A 77 3.58 -13.01 -6.97
N ALA A 78 3.62 -14.26 -7.45
CA ALA A 78 3.57 -14.56 -8.86
C ALA A 78 2.32 -13.90 -9.49
N PRO A 79 2.41 -13.36 -10.72
CA PRO A 79 1.24 -12.93 -11.45
C PRO A 79 0.47 -14.17 -11.92
N SER A 80 -0.61 -14.49 -11.23
CA SER A 80 -1.65 -15.44 -11.65
C SER A 80 -2.96 -14.74 -11.29
N ASP A 81 -3.94 -14.52 -12.14
CA ASP A 81 -4.30 -15.17 -13.40
C ASP A 81 -5.39 -14.33 -14.08
N GLU A 82 -5.51 -14.53 -15.38
CA GLU A 82 -6.49 -14.00 -16.32
C GLU A 82 -7.93 -14.39 -15.92
N GLY A 83 -8.90 -13.48 -16.11
CA GLY A 83 -10.31 -13.76 -15.88
C GLY A 83 -11.20 -12.77 -16.60
N GLY A 84 -11.60 -13.15 -17.81
CA GLY A 84 -12.30 -12.32 -18.79
C GLY A 84 -13.64 -11.75 -18.33
N GLN A 85 -13.94 -10.55 -18.83
CA GLN A 85 -15.29 -10.01 -18.90
C GLN A 85 -15.85 -10.38 -20.28
N SER A 86 -16.80 -11.32 -20.29
CA SER A 86 -17.73 -11.55 -21.40
C SER A 86 -18.92 -10.62 -21.30
#